data_AF-A8NH54-F1
#
_entry.id   AF-A8NH54-F1
#
_cell.length_a   1.000
_cell.length_b   1.000
_cell.length_c   1.000
_cell.angle_alpha   90.00
_cell.angle_beta   90.00
_cell.angle_gamma   90.00
#
_symmetry.space_group_name_H-M   'P 1'
#
loop_
_entity.id
_entity.type
_entity.pdbx_description
1 polymer ?
#
loop_
_entity_poly.entity_id
_entity_poly.type
_entity_poly.pdbx_seq_one_letter_code
_entity_poly.pdbx_strand_id
1 'polypeptide(L)'
;MSTTILPPDLPENAVYTRCYCEENIYLLCRDFLSKPEIAEKWNLWVLFVSNENKMAALFFQKSSRREDLPVLWDYHVILILQPRVDSDLDERRELRGNASWAYDFDTRLPIPCPWEDYLEMTFPKDLLTEYER
;
A
#
# COMPACT_ATOMS: atom_id res chain seq x y z
N MET A 1 19.48 -0.75 -21.80
CA MET A 1 19.55 -1.18 -20.38
C MET A 1 18.19 -1.02 -19.77
N SER A 2 17.69 -2.03 -19.06
CA SER A 2 16.40 -1.97 -18.39
C SER A 2 16.53 -1.14 -17.12
N THR A 3 16.13 0.13 -17.13
CA THR A 3 16.03 0.93 -15.91
C THR A 3 14.83 0.41 -15.11
N THR A 4 15.10 -0.23 -13.98
CA THR A 4 14.09 -0.59 -13.00
C THR A 4 13.65 0.72 -12.33
N ILE A 5 12.38 1.09 -12.47
CA ILE A 5 11.81 2.24 -11.76
C ILE A 5 11.65 1.83 -10.29
N LEU A 6 12.26 2.60 -9.38
CA LEU A 6 12.13 2.41 -7.94
C LEU A 6 11.07 3.37 -7.38
N PRO A 7 10.22 2.91 -6.44
CA PRO A 7 9.23 3.75 -5.80
C PRO A 7 9.89 4.89 -5.00
N PRO A 8 9.22 6.05 -4.85
CA PRO A 8 9.68 7.09 -3.94
C PRO A 8 9.68 6.60 -2.48
N ASP A 9 10.64 7.03 -1.67
CA ASP A 9 10.57 6.72 -0.24
C ASP A 9 9.43 7.49 0.45
N LEU A 10 9.02 7.02 1.63
CA LEU A 10 8.12 7.78 2.49
C LEU A 10 8.80 9.09 2.92
N PRO A 11 8.17 10.28 2.74
CA PRO A 11 8.77 11.54 3.15
C PRO A 11 9.06 11.56 4.66
N GLU A 12 10.25 12.04 5.06
CA GLU A 12 10.65 12.11 6.48
C GLU A 12 9.69 12.96 7.34
N ASN A 13 9.07 13.96 6.72
CA ASN A 13 8.09 14.86 7.33
C ASN A 13 6.63 14.46 7.02
N ALA A 14 6.39 13.22 6.60
CA ALA A 14 5.05 12.73 6.34
C ALA A 14 4.19 12.85 7.61
N VAL A 15 3.04 13.48 7.48
CA VAL A 15 2.10 13.67 8.59
C VAL A 15 1.45 12.33 8.90
N TYR A 16 1.41 11.99 10.19
CA TYR A 16 0.75 10.79 10.68
C TYR A 16 -0.05 11.07 11.94
N THR A 17 -1.33 10.70 11.89
CA THR A 17 -2.24 10.67 13.03
C THR A 17 -2.83 9.27 13.15
N ARG A 18 -2.66 8.64 14.32
CA ARG A 18 -3.18 7.30 14.58
C ARG A 18 -4.71 7.26 14.44
N CYS A 19 -5.24 6.24 13.77
CA CYS A 19 -6.67 6.05 13.49
C CYS A 19 -7.30 7.09 12.53
N TYR A 20 -6.49 7.83 11.78
CA TYR A 20 -6.92 8.70 10.68
C TYR A 20 -6.17 8.31 9.40
N CYS A 21 -6.15 7.00 9.09
CA CYS A 21 -5.42 6.43 7.95
C CYS A 21 -5.81 7.07 6.62
N GLU A 22 -7.08 7.42 6.45
CA GLU A 22 -7.65 8.15 5.32
C GLU A 22 -7.05 9.55 5.16
N GLU A 23 -6.85 10.29 6.25
CA GLU A 23 -6.20 11.62 6.20
C GLU A 23 -4.69 11.48 5.95
N ASN A 24 -4.04 10.49 6.58
CA ASN A 24 -2.62 10.22 6.37
C ASN A 24 -2.33 9.91 4.89
N ILE A 25 -3.14 9.04 4.29
CA ILE A 25 -3.02 8.69 2.86
C ILE A 25 -3.41 9.87 1.97
N TYR A 26 -4.44 10.65 2.32
CA TYR A 26 -4.80 11.86 1.58
C TYR A 26 -3.63 12.86 1.52
N LEU A 27 -2.98 13.13 2.65
CA LEU A 27 -1.85 14.04 2.75
C LEU A 27 -0.63 13.52 1.98
N LEU A 28 -0.37 12.21 2.03
CA LEU A 28 0.69 11.58 1.24
C LEU A 28 0.43 11.69 -0.26
N CYS A 29 -0.79 11.40 -0.71
CA CYS A 29 -1.20 11.59 -2.10
C CYS A 29 -1.01 13.04 -2.56
N ARG A 30 -1.42 14.01 -1.73
CA ARG A 30 -1.24 15.44 -2.03
C ARG A 30 0.24 15.81 -2.20
N ASP A 31 1.11 15.31 -1.32
CA ASP A 31 2.55 15.53 -1.42
C ASP A 31 3.13 14.90 -2.70
N PHE A 32 2.83 13.63 -2.96
CA PHE A 32 3.30 12.92 -4.15
C PHE A 32 2.82 13.56 -5.46
N LEU A 33 1.56 13.97 -5.54
CA LEU A 33 1.01 14.61 -6.73
C LEU A 33 1.53 16.04 -6.95
N SER A 34 2.07 16.69 -5.91
CA SER A 34 2.72 18.00 -6.04
C SER A 34 4.10 17.92 -6.70
N LYS A 35 4.67 16.71 -6.81
CA LYS A 35 6.00 16.41 -7.36
C LYS A 35 5.87 15.86 -8.79
N PRO A 36 6.21 16.64 -9.84
CA PRO A 36 6.07 16.19 -11.22
C PRO A 36 6.75 14.85 -11.51
N GLU A 37 7.92 14.63 -10.93
CA GLU A 37 8.71 13.40 -11.11
C GLU A 37 8.02 12.14 -10.58
N ILE A 38 7.07 12.28 -9.65
CA ILE A 38 6.21 11.19 -9.17
C ILE A 38 4.93 11.16 -9.99
N ALA A 39 4.22 12.30 -10.12
CA ALA A 39 2.93 12.39 -10.79
C ALA A 39 2.95 11.89 -12.25
N GLU A 40 4.03 12.19 -12.98
CA GLU A 40 4.21 11.79 -14.38
C GLU A 40 4.61 10.32 -14.55
N LYS A 41 5.19 9.69 -13.51
CA LYS A 41 5.73 8.32 -13.60
C LYS A 41 4.88 7.29 -12.89
N TRP A 42 3.92 7.71 -12.07
CA TRP A 42 3.18 6.80 -11.18
C TRP A 42 1.67 7.05 -11.24
N ASN A 43 0.93 5.95 -11.27
CA ASN A 43 -0.47 5.89 -10.90
C ASN A 43 -0.56 5.68 -9.39
N LEU A 44 -1.38 6.49 -8.73
CA LEU A 44 -1.66 6.38 -7.31
C LEU A 44 -3.07 5.83 -7.12
N TRP A 45 -3.20 4.78 -6.32
CA TRP A 45 -4.47 4.15 -5.98
C TRP A 45 -4.66 4.17 -4.47
N VAL A 46 -5.75 4.78 -4.01
CA VAL A 46 -6.14 4.73 -2.60
C VAL A 46 -7.05 3.52 -2.41
N LEU A 47 -6.64 2.58 -1.57
CA LEU A 47 -7.39 1.37 -1.29
C LEU A 47 -7.99 1.45 0.11
N PHE A 48 -9.32 1.41 0.18
CA PHE A 48 -10.06 1.19 1.42
C PHE A 48 -10.26 -0.32 1.61
N VAL A 49 -9.83 -0.82 2.76
CA VAL A 49 -9.97 -2.22 3.15
C VAL A 49 -10.98 -2.27 4.29
N SER A 50 -12.08 -2.97 4.09
CA SER A 50 -13.13 -3.19 5.08
C SER A 50 -13.92 -4.42 4.66
N ASN A 51 -14.85 -4.87 5.49
CA ASN A 51 -15.77 -5.97 5.16
C ASN A 51 -17.17 -5.66 5.72
N GLU A 52 -18.14 -6.52 5.44
CA GLU A 52 -19.54 -6.31 5.86
C GLU A 52 -19.67 -6.12 7.39
N ASN A 53 -18.81 -6.80 8.16
CA ASN A 53 -18.83 -6.77 9.61
C ASN A 53 -18.01 -5.63 10.22
N LYS A 54 -17.26 -4.87 9.41
CA LYS A 54 -16.26 -3.90 9.89
C LYS A 54 -15.30 -4.51 10.90
N MET A 55 -14.74 -5.66 10.55
CA MET A 55 -13.77 -6.41 11.34
C MET A 55 -12.70 -7.04 10.44
N ALA A 56 -12.14 -6.27 9.51
CA ALA A 56 -11.09 -6.76 8.61
C ALA A 56 -9.81 -7.03 9.42
N ALA A 57 -9.30 -8.27 9.34
CA ALA A 57 -8.06 -8.66 10.02
C ALA A 57 -6.83 -8.33 9.17
N LEU A 58 -5.95 -7.48 9.70
CA LEU A 58 -4.67 -7.12 9.07
C LEU A 58 -3.50 -7.56 9.95
N PHE A 59 -2.61 -8.38 9.40
CA PHE A 59 -1.37 -8.82 10.05
C PHE A 59 -0.24 -7.80 9.88
N PHE A 60 0.84 -7.98 10.65
CA PHE A 60 2.02 -7.10 10.66
C PHE A 60 1.68 -5.63 10.93
N GLN A 61 0.70 -5.34 11.79
CA GLN A 61 0.32 -3.97 12.13
C GLN A 61 1.05 -3.48 13.39
N LYS A 62 1.49 -2.22 13.42
CA LYS A 62 2.19 -1.57 14.54
C LYS A 62 1.39 -1.67 15.83
N SER A 63 0.07 -1.48 15.75
CA SER A 63 -0.87 -1.56 16.87
C SER A 63 -1.07 -2.98 17.43
N SER A 64 -0.56 -4.01 16.76
CA SER A 64 -0.69 -5.39 17.26
C SER A 64 0.10 -5.59 18.55
N ARG A 65 -0.43 -6.42 19.45
CA ARG A 65 0.24 -6.76 20.72
C ARG A 65 1.38 -7.78 20.51
N ARG A 66 1.31 -8.57 19.45
CA ARG A 66 2.27 -9.62 19.09
C ARG A 66 2.40 -9.70 17.57
N GLU A 67 3.53 -10.15 17.06
CA GLU A 67 3.76 -10.24 15.61
C GLU A 67 2.84 -11.23 14.91
N ASP A 68 2.40 -12.27 15.61
CA ASP A 68 1.54 -13.34 15.10
C ASP A 68 0.03 -13.06 15.24
N LEU A 69 -0.35 -11.88 15.74
CA LEU A 69 -1.74 -11.50 15.89
C LEU A 69 -2.12 -10.36 14.91
N PRO A 70 -3.31 -10.42 14.30
CA PRO A 70 -3.81 -9.32 13.50
C PRO A 70 -4.31 -8.18 14.38
N VAL A 71 -4.45 -7.01 13.77
CA VAL A 71 -5.33 -5.94 14.26
C VAL A 71 -6.65 -6.06 13.50
N LEU A 72 -7.77 -6.01 14.23
CA LEU A 72 -9.10 -5.92 13.64
C LEU A 72 -9.44 -4.45 13.42
N TRP A 73 -9.63 -4.09 12.16
CA TRP A 73 -10.02 -2.75 11.74
C TRP A 73 -11.48 -2.74 11.31
N ASP A 74 -12.17 -1.66 11.64
CA ASP A 74 -13.46 -1.35 11.03
C ASP A 74 -13.29 -0.99 9.55
N TYR A 75 -12.26 -0.21 9.26
CA TYR A 75 -11.67 -0.07 7.93
C TYR A 75 -10.20 0.35 8.08
N HIS A 76 -9.42 0.16 7.02
CA HIS A 76 -8.06 0.68 6.92
C HIS A 76 -7.81 1.23 5.53
N VAL A 77 -6.95 2.24 5.41
CA VAL A 77 -6.64 2.90 4.14
C VAL A 77 -5.16 2.84 3.86
N ILE A 78 -4.81 2.38 2.66
CA ILE A 78 -3.43 2.32 2.17
C ILE A 78 -3.32 2.98 0.80
N LEU A 79 -2.11 3.36 0.43
CA LEU A 79 -1.79 3.87 -0.90
C LEU A 79 -1.00 2.81 -1.68
N ILE A 80 -1.37 2.60 -2.94
CA ILE A 80 -0.63 1.76 -3.89
C ILE A 80 -0.07 2.66 -4.98
N LEU A 81 1.24 2.57 -5.21
CA LEU A 81 1.91 3.18 -6.35
C LEU A 81 2.19 2.11 -7.41
N GLN A 82 1.79 2.40 -8.63
CA GLN A 82 2.03 1.57 -9.80
C GLN A 82 2.74 2.42 -10.87
N PRO A 83 3.88 1.99 -11.44
CA PRO A 83 4.54 2.71 -12.51
C PRO A 83 3.59 2.90 -13.69
N ARG A 84 3.58 4.10 -14.26
CA ARG A 84 2.97 4.35 -15.56
C ARG A 84 3.86 3.69 -16.61
N VAL A 85 3.24 2.96 -17.53
CA VAL A 85 3.92 2.39 -18.69
C VAL A 85 3.57 3.28 -19.87
N ASP A 86 4.57 3.76 -20.60
CA ASP A 86 4.32 4.37 -21.91
C ASP A 86 3.75 3.31 -22.84
N SER A 87 2.61 3.62 -23.45
CA SER A 87 1.76 2.71 -24.25
C SER A 87 2.48 2.02 -25.43
N ASP A 88 3.67 2.47 -25.81
CA ASP A 88 4.40 1.96 -26.97
C ASP A 88 5.28 0.73 -26.68
N LEU A 89 5.34 0.25 -25.43
CA LEU A 89 6.21 -0.87 -25.01
C LEU A 89 5.44 -2.06 -24.40
N ASP A 90 4.21 -2.29 -24.84
CA ASP A 90 3.27 -3.31 -24.33
C ASP A 90 3.87 -4.74 -24.28
N GLU A 91 4.78 -5.09 -25.19
CA GLU A 91 5.48 -6.40 -25.19
C GLU A 91 6.45 -6.59 -24.02
N ARG A 92 6.94 -5.51 -23.39
CA ARG A 92 7.85 -5.61 -22.23
C ARG A 92 7.11 -5.72 -20.89
N ARG A 93 5.78 -5.63 -20.91
CA ARG A 93 4.95 -5.64 -19.71
C ARG A 93 4.92 -7.01 -19.02
N GLU A 94 4.83 -8.09 -19.81
CA GLU A 94 4.94 -9.46 -19.28
C GLU A 94 6.33 -9.78 -18.74
N LEU A 95 7.37 -9.14 -19.28
CA LEU A 95 8.76 -9.33 -18.87
C LEU A 95 9.17 -8.52 -17.64
N ARG A 96 8.45 -7.44 -17.29
CA ARG A 96 8.80 -6.54 -16.18
C ARG A 96 7.96 -6.76 -14.91
N GLY A 97 6.84 -7.48 -15.02
CA GLY A 97 5.86 -7.55 -13.96
C GLY A 97 5.18 -6.19 -13.73
N ASN A 98 3.93 -6.21 -13.31
CA ASN A 98 3.19 -5.00 -12.97
C ASN A 98 3.58 -4.55 -11.55
N ALA A 99 4.89 -4.35 -11.31
CA ALA A 99 5.45 -4.11 -9.99
C ALA A 99 4.76 -2.90 -9.35
N SER A 100 4.13 -3.12 -8.21
CA SER A 100 3.40 -2.10 -7.46
C SER A 100 3.90 -2.08 -6.03
N TRP A 101 3.71 -0.97 -5.32
CA TRP A 101 4.21 -0.79 -3.96
C TRP A 101 3.14 -0.22 -3.04
N ALA A 102 3.01 -0.81 -1.86
CA ALA A 102 2.11 -0.37 -0.80
C ALA A 102 2.80 0.62 0.15
N TYR A 103 2.04 1.63 0.55
CA TYR A 103 2.37 2.56 1.61
C TYR A 103 1.25 2.47 2.64
N ASP A 104 1.59 1.85 3.77
CA ASP A 104 0.74 1.74 4.94
C ASP A 104 1.51 2.32 6.13
N PHE A 105 1.03 3.43 6.69
CA PHE A 105 1.68 4.03 7.86
C PHE A 105 1.58 3.14 9.10
N ASP A 106 0.64 2.21 9.16
CA ASP A 106 0.37 1.36 10.31
C ASP A 106 0.99 -0.04 10.20
N THR A 107 1.69 -0.36 9.10
CA THR A 107 2.40 -1.65 8.95
C THR A 107 3.77 -1.67 9.65
N ARG A 108 4.22 -2.87 10.04
CA ARG A 108 5.58 -3.20 10.48
C ARG A 108 6.49 -3.60 9.32
N LEU A 109 5.91 -3.85 8.14
CA LEU A 109 6.66 -4.10 6.92
C LEU A 109 7.41 -2.82 6.50
N PRO A 110 8.43 -2.94 5.63
CA PRO A 110 9.09 -1.77 5.05
C PRO A 110 8.11 -0.85 4.32
N ILE A 111 8.40 0.44 4.26
CA ILE A 111 7.62 1.42 3.48
C ILE A 111 8.58 2.15 2.55
N PRO A 112 8.40 2.07 1.22
CA PRO A 112 7.41 1.27 0.50
C PRO A 112 7.62 -0.25 0.62
N CYS A 113 6.52 -1.02 0.58
CA CYS A 113 6.54 -2.49 0.53
C CYS A 113 6.19 -2.98 -0.88
N PRO A 114 6.91 -3.94 -1.49
CA PRO A 114 6.43 -4.59 -2.71
C PRO A 114 5.02 -5.16 -2.51
N TRP A 115 4.14 -4.97 -3.50
CA TRP A 115 2.72 -5.27 -3.36
C TRP A 115 2.44 -6.75 -3.03
N GLU A 116 3.15 -7.67 -3.68
CA GLU A 116 2.96 -9.11 -3.44
C GLU A 116 3.36 -9.49 -2.01
N ASP A 117 4.51 -8.99 -1.53
CA ASP A 117 4.95 -9.20 -0.14
C ASP A 117 3.95 -8.60 0.85
N TYR A 118 3.43 -7.40 0.56
CA TYR A 118 2.43 -6.75 1.39
C TYR A 118 1.15 -7.58 1.47
N LEU A 119 0.65 -8.10 0.35
CA LEU A 119 -0.54 -8.94 0.29
C LEU A 119 -0.37 -10.23 1.07
N GLU A 120 0.72 -10.95 0.82
CA GLU A 120 1.00 -12.24 1.46
C GLU A 120 1.11 -12.10 2.98
N MET A 121 1.82 -11.07 3.44
CA MET A 121 2.11 -10.88 4.85
C MET A 121 0.92 -10.27 5.61
N THR A 122 0.23 -9.28 5.01
CA THR A 122 -0.88 -8.57 5.69
C THR A 122 -2.17 -9.37 5.68
N PHE A 123 -2.41 -10.16 4.61
CA PHE A 123 -3.69 -10.79 4.37
C PHE A 123 -3.58 -12.30 4.03
N PRO A 124 -3.30 -13.14 5.03
CA PRO A 124 -3.25 -14.59 4.85
C PRO A 124 -4.61 -15.15 4.38
N LYS A 125 -4.56 -16.24 3.62
CA LYS A 125 -5.74 -16.85 2.95
C LYS A 125 -6.58 -17.75 3.86
N ASP A 126 -6.07 -18.10 5.04
CA ASP A 126 -6.70 -19.08 5.94
C ASP A 126 -7.39 -18.39 7.14
N LEU A 127 -8.17 -17.33 6.87
CA LEU A 127 -8.95 -16.62 7.89
C LEU A 127 -10.39 -17.14 7.97
N LEU A 128 -11.02 -16.98 9.14
CA LEU A 128 -12.47 -17.16 9.23
C LEU A 128 -13.15 -16.09 8.36
N THR A 129 -14.16 -16.48 7.59
CA THR A 129 -14.83 -15.62 6.59
C THR A 129 -15.32 -14.30 7.17
N GLU A 130 -15.71 -14.26 8.44
CA GLU A 130 -16.15 -13.05 9.13
C GLU A 130 -15.08 -11.95 9.28
N TYR A 131 -13.79 -12.31 9.16
CA TYR A 131 -12.63 -11.41 9.24
C TYR A 131 -11.92 -11.19 7.90
N GLU A 132 -12.36 -11.87 6.84
CA GLU A 132 -11.84 -11.67 5.48
C GLU A 132 -12.17 -10.26 4.98
N ARG A 133 -11.29 -9.70 4.13
CA ARG A 133 -11.46 -8.39 3.49
C ARG A 133 -12.32 -8.48 2.23
#